data_AF-A0A848W7C8-F1
#
_entry.id   AF-A0A848W7C8-F1
#
_cell.length_a   1.000
_cell.length_b   1.000
_cell.length_c   1.000
_cell.angle_alpha   90.00
_cell.angle_beta   90.00
_cell.angle_gamma   90.00
#
_symmetry.space_group_name_H-M   'P 1'
#
loop_
_entity.id
_entity.type
_entity.pdbx_description
1 polymer ?
#
loop_
_entity_poly.entity_id
_entity_poly.type
_entity_poly.pdbx_seq_one_letter_code
_entity_poly.pdbx_strand_id
1 'polypeptide(L)'
;MFALIHDLGDKFEQGAAEASINVTIEALVAYVDIHFDHEERLMRDSGYPAFEDHKRAHEALARRVAKLQEDWQRAPETFDVEAMMDFLSNWLSEHILKVDMKFAAYYKQQ
;
A
#
# COMPACT_ATOMS: atom_id res chain seq x y z
N MET A 1 -2.18 7.03 -1.36
CA MET A 1 -2.54 5.60 -1.27
C MET A 1 -4.02 5.37 -1.60
N PHE A 2 -4.98 5.86 -0.79
CA PHE A 2 -6.43 5.69 -1.05
C PHE A 2 -6.86 6.03 -2.48
N ALA A 3 -6.43 7.18 -3.00
CA ALA A 3 -6.79 7.61 -4.35
C ALA A 3 -6.29 6.65 -5.45
N LEU A 4 -5.12 6.02 -5.26
CA LEU A 4 -4.57 5.06 -6.22
C LEU A 4 -5.31 3.73 -6.16
N ILE A 5 -5.70 3.28 -4.96
CA ILE A 5 -6.51 2.07 -4.78
C ILE A 5 -7.91 2.27 -5.38
N HIS A 6 -8.52 3.43 -5.16
CA HIS A 6 -9.81 3.77 -5.76
C HIS A 6 -9.73 3.84 -7.30
N ASP A 7 -8.74 4.56 -7.84
CA ASP A 7 -8.50 4.63 -9.29
C ASP A 7 -8.27 3.25 -9.90
N LEU A 8 -7.54 2.37 -9.19
CA LEU A 8 -7.30 1.00 -9.64
C LEU A 8 -8.62 0.20 -9.71
N GLY A 9 -9.45 0.27 -8.67
CA GLY A 9 -10.77 -0.36 -8.65
C GLY A 9 -11.67 0.12 -9.79
N ASP A 10 -11.78 1.43 -9.98
CA ASP A 10 -12.57 2.04 -11.06
C ASP A 10 -12.10 1.55 -12.44
N LYS A 11 -10.78 1.47 -12.65
CA LYS A 11 -10.21 1.02 -13.93
C LYS A 11 -10.52 -0.44 -14.22
N PHE A 12 -10.54 -1.30 -13.20
CA PHE A 12 -10.97 -2.68 -13.36
C PHE A 12 -12.46 -2.79 -13.68
N GLU A 13 -13.31 -2.05 -12.96
CA GLU A 13 -14.76 -2.06 -13.20
C GLU A 13 -15.13 -1.55 -14.61
N GLN A 14 -14.39 -0.57 -15.11
CA GLN A 14 -14.61 0.02 -16.44
C GLN A 14 -14.00 -0.81 -17.58
N GLY A 15 -13.27 -1.89 -17.28
CA GLY A 15 -12.54 -2.65 -18.30
C GLY A 15 -11.50 -1.80 -19.03
N ALA A 16 -10.79 -0.93 -18.29
CA ALA A 16 -9.78 -0.05 -18.85
C ALA A 16 -8.66 -0.84 -19.54
N ALA A 17 -7.95 -0.19 -20.45
CA ALA A 17 -6.81 -0.80 -21.13
C ALA A 17 -5.74 -1.25 -20.13
N GLU A 18 -5.14 -2.42 -20.37
CA GLU A 18 -4.10 -3.01 -19.52
C GLU A 18 -2.95 -2.04 -19.21
N ALA A 19 -2.52 -1.25 -20.21
CA ALA A 19 -1.50 -0.23 -20.04
C ALA A 19 -1.88 0.83 -18.98
N SER A 20 -3.16 1.21 -18.91
CA SER A 20 -3.66 2.17 -17.91
C SER A 20 -3.69 1.59 -16.50
N ILE A 21 -4.01 0.29 -16.39
CA ILE A 21 -3.98 -0.45 -15.12
C ILE A 21 -2.53 -0.62 -14.65
N ASN A 22 -1.63 -1.01 -15.55
CA ASN A 22 -0.19 -1.13 -15.29
C ASN A 22 0.38 0.16 -14.69
N VAL A 23 0.07 1.32 -15.29
CA VAL A 23 0.51 2.63 -14.78
C VAL A 23 0.02 2.89 -13.35
N THR A 24 -1.22 2.53 -13.02
CA THR A 24 -1.73 2.70 -11.65
C THR A 24 -1.08 1.74 -10.66
N ILE A 25 -0.83 0.49 -11.05
CA ILE A 25 -0.14 -0.49 -10.21
C ILE A 25 1.31 -0.02 -9.94
N GLU A 26 2.03 0.44 -10.96
CA GLU A 26 3.37 1.00 -10.81
C GLU A 26 3.37 2.23 -9.88
N ALA A 27 2.41 3.13 -10.06
CA ALA A 27 2.25 4.28 -9.18
C ALA A 27 1.94 3.87 -7.74
N LEU A 28 1.16 2.81 -7.53
CA LEU A 28 0.85 2.28 -6.20
C LEU A 28 2.10 1.71 -5.52
N VAL A 29 2.88 0.89 -6.22
CA VAL A 29 4.16 0.34 -5.71
C VAL A 29 5.09 1.47 -5.29
N ALA A 30 5.34 2.43 -6.20
CA ALA A 30 6.24 3.55 -5.93
C ALA A 30 5.75 4.41 -4.76
N TYR A 31 4.45 4.68 -4.69
CA TYR A 31 3.87 5.48 -3.60
C TYR A 31 3.99 4.78 -2.25
N VAL A 32 3.76 3.48 -2.19
CA VAL A 32 3.89 2.67 -0.96
C VAL A 32 5.32 2.78 -0.42
N ASP A 33 6.33 2.59 -1.27
CA ASP A 33 7.74 2.68 -0.86
C ASP A 33 8.10 4.08 -0.36
N ILE A 34 7.71 5.13 -1.09
CA ILE A 34 8.00 6.52 -0.70
C ILE A 34 7.31 6.89 0.63
N HIS A 35 6.06 6.47 0.80
CA HIS A 35 5.29 6.77 2.00
C HIS A 35 5.89 6.10 3.24
N PHE A 36 6.20 4.80 3.15
CA PHE A 36 6.79 4.06 4.27
C PHE A 36 8.19 4.54 4.61
N ASP A 37 9.03 4.83 3.61
CA ASP A 37 10.35 5.39 3.84
C ASP A 37 10.28 6.74 4.57
N HIS A 38 9.29 7.58 4.23
CA HIS A 38 9.05 8.84 4.94
C HIS A 38 8.65 8.61 6.41
N GLU A 39 7.64 7.76 6.66
CA GLU A 39 7.19 7.49 8.03
C GLU A 39 8.27 6.81 8.88
N GLU A 40 9.00 5.85 8.30
CA GLU A 40 10.09 5.15 8.99
C GLU A 40 11.22 6.09 9.40
N ARG A 41 11.55 7.08 8.57
CA ARG A 41 12.50 8.14 8.95
C ARG A 41 11.97 8.93 10.14
N LEU A 42 10.73 9.41 10.08
CA LEU A 42 10.13 10.17 11.18
C LEU A 42 10.02 9.36 12.48
N MET A 43 9.63 8.09 12.40
CA MET A 43 9.58 7.18 13.54
C MET A 43 10.95 6.99 14.18
N ARG A 44 11.98 6.72 13.37
CA ARG A 44 13.35 6.54 13.85
C ARG A 44 13.89 7.81 14.50
N ASP A 45 13.70 8.96 13.85
CA ASP A 45 14.24 10.23 14.32
C ASP A 45 13.53 10.73 15.58
N SER A 46 12.25 10.38 15.76
CA SER A 46 11.48 10.70 16.97
C SER A 46 11.68 9.69 18.12
N GLY A 47 12.34 8.56 17.88
CA GLY A 47 12.53 7.51 18.88
C GLY A 47 11.26 6.69 19.16
N TYR A 48 10.39 6.51 18.16
CA TYR A 48 9.13 5.80 18.31
C TYR A 48 9.33 4.36 18.84
N PRO A 49 8.80 3.99 20.02
CA PRO A 49 9.12 2.71 20.67
C PRO A 49 8.69 1.46 19.89
N ALA A 50 7.68 1.57 19.03
CA ALA A 50 7.14 0.45 18.25
C ALA A 50 7.63 0.44 16.80
N PHE A 51 8.73 1.15 16.49
CA PHE A 51 9.27 1.28 15.14
C PHE A 51 9.48 -0.07 14.43
N GLU A 52 10.13 -1.04 15.08
CA GLU A 52 10.44 -2.34 14.45
C GLU A 52 9.17 -3.12 14.09
N ASP A 53 8.13 -3.03 14.92
CA ASP A 53 6.85 -3.70 14.68
C ASP A 53 6.10 -3.04 13.51
N HIS A 54 6.13 -1.71 13.46
CA HIS A 54 5.53 -0.90 12.38
C HIS A 54 6.24 -1.17 11.04
N LYS A 55 7.57 -1.15 11.02
CA LYS A 55 8.39 -1.45 9.84
C LYS A 55 8.10 -2.83 9.28
N ARG A 56 7.90 -3.85 10.13
CA ARG A 56 7.53 -5.19 9.64
C ARG A 56 6.17 -5.21 8.94
N ALA A 57 5.22 -4.40 9.39
CA ALA A 57 3.93 -4.25 8.71
C ALA A 57 4.09 -3.57 7.33
N HIS A 58 4.92 -2.53 7.24
CA HIS A 58 5.28 -1.88 5.98
C HIS A 58 5.92 -2.84 4.98
N GLU A 59 6.96 -3.55 5.42
CA GLU A 59 7.66 -4.52 4.57
C GLU A 59 6.74 -5.66 4.09
N ALA A 60 5.76 -6.07 4.91
CA ALA A 60 4.79 -7.07 4.52
C ALA A 60 3.86 -6.56 3.40
N LEU A 61 3.42 -5.30 3.46
CA LEU A 61 2.65 -4.72 2.35
C LEU A 61 3.51 -4.56 1.11
N ALA A 62 4.69 -3.96 1.23
CA ALA A 62 5.55 -3.66 0.09
C ALA A 62 5.83 -4.94 -0.72
N ARG A 63 6.17 -6.05 -0.04
CA ARG A 63 6.32 -7.37 -0.68
C ARG A 63 5.04 -7.84 -1.37
N ARG A 64 3.88 -7.63 -0.74
CA ARG A 64 2.60 -8.07 -1.30
C ARG A 64 2.20 -7.26 -2.53
N VAL A 65 2.41 -5.94 -2.51
CA VAL A 65 2.13 -5.03 -3.63
C VAL A 65 3.09 -5.29 -4.80
N ALA A 66 4.38 -5.53 -4.52
CA ALA A 66 5.32 -5.97 -5.55
C ALA A 66 4.90 -7.30 -6.19
N LYS A 67 4.49 -8.28 -5.37
CA LYS A 67 3.98 -9.55 -5.88
C LYS A 67 2.71 -9.39 -6.72
N LEU A 68 1.82 -8.46 -6.37
CA LEU A 68 0.62 -8.16 -7.15
C LEU A 68 1.00 -7.62 -8.54
N GLN A 69 1.98 -6.73 -8.62
CA GLN A 69 2.50 -6.23 -9.88
C GLN A 69 3.06 -7.35 -10.75
N GLU A 70 3.88 -8.24 -10.18
CA GLU A 70 4.43 -9.40 -10.89
C GLU A 70 3.33 -10.34 -11.40
N ASP A 71 2.34 -10.66 -10.56
CA ASP A 71 1.24 -11.56 -10.90
C ASP A 71 0.37 -10.95 -12.02
N TRP A 72 0.09 -9.64 -11.97
CA TRP A 72 -0.63 -8.91 -13.01
C TRP A 72 0.14 -8.91 -14.34
N GLN A 73 1.42 -8.55 -14.34
CA GLN A 73 2.25 -8.52 -15.55
C GLN A 73 2.41 -9.90 -16.21
N ARG A 74 2.32 -10.98 -15.44
CA ARG A 74 2.49 -12.34 -15.94
C ARG A 74 1.24 -12.89 -16.63
N ALA A 75 0.06 -12.65 -16.08
CA ALA A 75 -1.19 -13.19 -16.60
C ALA A 75 -2.39 -12.26 -16.27
N PRO A 76 -2.49 -11.09 -16.93
CA PRO A 76 -3.58 -10.13 -16.71
C PRO A 76 -4.97 -10.74 -16.88
N GLU A 77 -5.12 -11.66 -17.84
CA GLU A 77 -6.40 -12.30 -18.20
C GLU A 77 -6.95 -13.27 -17.16
N THR A 78 -6.09 -13.81 -16.29
CA THR A 78 -6.48 -14.69 -15.17
C THR A 78 -6.28 -14.05 -13.80
N PHE A 79 -5.99 -12.75 -13.77
CA PHE A 79 -5.69 -12.05 -12.54
C PHE A 79 -6.94 -11.93 -11.65
N ASP A 80 -6.79 -12.32 -10.39
CA ASP A 80 -7.86 -12.25 -9.40
C ASP A 80 -7.96 -10.83 -8.83
N VAL A 81 -8.73 -10.00 -9.55
CA VAL A 81 -8.95 -8.59 -9.20
C VAL A 81 -9.64 -8.45 -7.85
N GLU A 82 -10.64 -9.30 -7.56
CA GLU A 82 -11.41 -9.24 -6.32
C GLU A 82 -10.49 -9.52 -5.11
N ALA A 83 -9.70 -10.59 -5.16
CA ALA A 83 -8.76 -10.90 -4.09
C ALA A 83 -7.70 -9.80 -3.89
N MET A 84 -7.27 -9.13 -4.96
CA MET A 84 -6.37 -7.98 -4.86
C MET A 84 -7.05 -6.79 -4.17
N MET A 85 -8.24 -6.40 -4.62
CA MET A 85 -8.96 -5.25 -4.08
C MET A 85 -9.35 -5.47 -2.62
N ASP A 86 -9.74 -6.69 -2.25
CA ASP A 86 -10.00 -7.09 -0.87
C ASP A 86 -8.74 -6.98 -0.02
N PHE A 87 -7.60 -7.47 -0.51
CA PHE A 87 -6.34 -7.36 0.21
C PHE A 87 -5.96 -5.90 0.44
N LEU A 88 -6.00 -5.05 -0.60
CA LEU A 88 -5.63 -3.64 -0.51
C LEU A 88 -6.55 -2.89 0.45
N SER A 89 -7.86 -3.12 0.37
CA SER A 89 -8.87 -2.46 1.22
C SER A 89 -8.74 -2.88 2.69
N ASN A 90 -8.54 -4.17 2.94
CA ASN A 90 -8.35 -4.69 4.29
C ASN A 90 -7.05 -4.17 4.90
N TRP A 91 -5.93 -4.28 4.18
CA TRP A 91 -4.65 -3.80 4.69
C TRP A 91 -4.70 -2.31 5.02
N LEU A 92 -5.26 -1.50 4.12
CA LEU A 92 -5.37 -0.06 4.29
C LEU A 92 -6.20 0.30 5.53
N SER A 93 -7.31 -0.40 5.73
CA SER A 93 -8.18 -0.20 6.89
C SER A 93 -7.48 -0.60 8.19
N GLU A 94 -6.77 -1.74 8.20
CA GLU A 94 -6.11 -2.23 9.41
C GLU A 94 -4.87 -1.43 9.77
N HIS A 95 -4.01 -1.12 8.80
CA HIS A 95 -2.74 -0.45 9.02
C HIS A 95 -2.94 1.01 9.43
N ILE A 96 -3.74 1.76 8.67
CA ILE A 96 -3.95 3.19 8.95
C ILE A 96 -4.67 3.37 10.30
N LEU A 97 -5.75 2.64 10.55
CA LEU A 97 -6.55 2.85 11.75
C LEU A 97 -5.87 2.35 13.03
N LYS A 98 -5.05 1.30 12.95
CA LYS A 98 -4.47 0.67 14.15
C LYS A 98 -3.00 1.01 14.37
N VAL A 99 -2.22 1.20 13.30
CA VAL A 99 -0.76 1.32 13.36
C VAL A 99 -0.36 2.79 13.17
N ASP A 100 -0.71 3.40 12.05
CA ASP A 100 -0.32 4.78 11.75
C ASP A 100 -0.93 5.78 12.74
N MET A 101 -2.16 5.55 13.19
CA MET A 101 -2.79 6.39 14.23
C MET A 101 -2.03 6.36 15.56
N LYS A 102 -1.36 5.25 15.92
CA LYS A 102 -0.53 5.18 17.13
C LYS A 102 0.73 6.02 16.96
N PHE A 103 1.38 5.93 15.79
CA PHE A 103 2.52 6.76 15.48
C PHE A 103 2.14 8.26 15.43
N ALA A 104 1.04 8.61 14.74
CA ALA A 104 0.56 9.98 14.65
C ALA A 104 0.24 10.58 16.04
N ALA A 105 -0.34 9.80 16.95
CA ALA A 105 -0.61 10.22 18.32
C ALA A 105 0.68 10.45 19.13
N TYR A 106 1.71 9.64 18.90
CA TYR A 106 3.04 9.81 19.50
C TYR A 106 3.75 11.05 18.95
N TYR A 107 3.76 11.21 17.62
CA TYR A 107 4.47 12.28 16.93
C TYR A 107 3.87 13.67 17.20
N LYS A 108 2.55 13.78 17.40
CA LYS A 108 1.88 15.04 17.77
C LYS A 108 2.28 15.59 19.15
N GLN A 109 2.95 14.80 19.98
CA GLN A 109 3.37 15.21 21.33
C GLN A 109 4.81 15.74 21.37
N GLN A 110 5.51 15.75 20.24
CA GLN A 110 6.82 16.37 20.03
C GLN A 110 6.64 17.82 19.57
#